data_AF-A0A4R2JSL7-F1
#
_entry.id   AF-A0A4R2JSL7-F1
#
_cell.length_a   1.000
_cell.length_b   1.000
_cell.length_c   1.000
_cell.angle_alpha   90.00
_cell.angle_beta   90.00
_cell.angle_gamma   90.00
#
_symmetry.space_group_name_H-M   'P 1'
#
loop_
_entity.id
_entity.type
_entity.pdbx_description
1 polymer ?
#
loop_
_entity_poly.entity_id
_entity_poly.type
_entity_poly.pdbx_seq_one_letter_code
_entity_poly.pdbx_strand_id
1 'polypeptide(L)'
;MVYRVRLKEKEVIFYILMELQSTVDYQIPYRLLLYMVEIWRSILKDVPKKEFRKKDFELPVIVQIVLYNGSRKWTAKTSYKEILNSYETFGEYAVDFKYILIDVNRYTKEELLRLENLIASVFLLEPKGRIRRNDGKA
;
A
#
# COMPACT_ATOMS: atom_id res chain seq x y z
N MET A 1 -7.51 -2.21 -2.34
CA MET A 1 -7.33 -3.64 -1.96
C MET A 1 -6.04 -3.79 -1.17
N VAL A 2 -5.96 -4.75 -0.24
CA VAL A 2 -4.78 -4.96 0.64
C VAL A 2 -4.33 -6.43 0.52
N TYR A 3 -3.06 -6.66 0.18
CA TYR A 3 -2.47 -8.01 0.05
C TYR A 3 -1.34 -8.24 1.02
N ARG A 4 -1.19 -9.46 1.54
CA ARG A 4 -0.10 -9.82 2.47
C ARG A 4 0.86 -10.80 1.81
N VAL A 5 2.12 -10.42 1.67
CA VAL A 5 3.17 -11.28 1.08
C VAL A 5 4.26 -11.58 2.11
N ARG A 6 4.79 -12.81 2.09
CA ARG A 6 5.93 -13.25 2.91
C ARG A 6 7.14 -13.54 2.01
N LEU A 7 8.24 -12.83 2.22
CA LEU A 7 9.52 -13.11 1.55
C LEU A 7 10.34 -14.15 2.36
N LYS A 8 11.25 -14.89 1.71
CA LYS A 8 12.11 -15.95 2.29
C LYS A 8 13.04 -15.44 3.41
N GLU A 9 13.70 -16.37 4.14
CA GLU A 9 14.79 -16.26 5.13
C GLU A 9 14.67 -15.24 6.29
N LYS A 10 14.01 -14.10 6.10
CA LYS A 10 13.37 -13.28 7.14
C LYS A 10 11.89 -13.25 6.84
N GLU A 11 11.04 -13.46 7.85
CA GLU A 11 9.59 -13.33 7.72
C GLU A 11 9.21 -11.84 7.51
N VAL A 12 9.54 -11.28 6.35
CA VAL A 12 9.17 -9.93 5.97
C VAL A 12 7.75 -10.01 5.46
N ILE A 13 6.84 -9.53 6.29
CA ILE A 13 5.44 -9.33 5.94
C ILE A 13 5.32 -7.91 5.43
N PHE A 14 4.94 -7.75 4.17
CA PHE A 14 4.57 -6.44 3.64
C PHE A 14 3.16 -6.46 3.07
N TYR A 15 2.53 -5.28 3.10
CA TYR A 15 1.18 -5.07 2.61
C TYR A 15 1.20 -4.28 1.32
N ILE A 16 0.53 -4.77 0.27
CA ILE A 16 0.32 -4.00 -0.96
C ILE A 16 -1.03 -3.31 -0.87
N LEU A 17 -1.01 -1.99 -0.89
CA LEU A 17 -2.22 -1.16 -0.96
C LEU A 17 -2.43 -0.70 -2.39
N MET A 18 -3.43 -1.26 -3.05
CA MET A 18 -3.76 -0.96 -4.44
C MET A 18 -5.03 -0.09 -4.53
N GLU A 19 -4.91 1.07 -5.17
CA GLU A 19 -6.02 2.01 -5.46
C GLU A 19 -6.18 2.14 -6.98
N LEU A 20 -7.40 2.00 -7.49
CA LEU A 20 -7.71 2.21 -8.91
C LEU A 20 -8.29 3.61 -9.11
N GLN A 21 -7.73 4.38 -10.04
CA GLN A 21 -8.17 5.74 -10.35
C GLN A 21 -8.35 5.93 -11.86
N SER A 22 -9.50 6.47 -12.24
CA SER A 22 -9.81 6.85 -13.64
C SER A 22 -9.70 8.35 -13.89
N THR A 23 -9.50 9.15 -12.83
CA THR A 23 -9.30 10.59 -12.87
C THR A 23 -8.10 10.98 -12.01
N VAL A 24 -7.49 12.13 -12.29
CA VAL A 24 -6.44 12.66 -11.41
C VAL A 24 -7.09 13.21 -10.14
N ASP A 25 -6.90 12.51 -9.03
CA ASP A 25 -7.31 12.92 -7.70
C ASP A 25 -6.08 13.41 -6.91
N TYR A 26 -6.03 14.71 -6.61
CA TYR A 26 -4.91 15.33 -5.89
C TYR A 26 -4.88 14.94 -4.39
N GLN A 27 -5.95 14.35 -3.86
CA GLN A 27 -6.01 13.88 -2.47
C GLN A 27 -5.45 12.47 -2.29
N ILE A 28 -5.00 11.81 -3.36
CA ILE A 28 -4.45 10.45 -3.29
C ILE A 28 -3.32 10.30 -2.26
N PRO A 29 -2.31 11.19 -2.18
CA PRO A 29 -1.28 11.06 -1.16
C PRO A 29 -1.85 11.08 0.27
N TYR A 30 -2.82 11.96 0.53
CA TYR A 30 -3.53 12.03 1.82
C TYR A 30 -4.31 10.75 2.13
N ARG A 31 -5.08 10.24 1.16
CA ARG A 31 -5.86 9.00 1.31
C ARG A 31 -4.95 7.79 1.58
N LEU A 32 -3.80 7.71 0.90
CA LEU A 32 -2.82 6.66 1.10
C LEU A 32 -2.28 6.64 2.54
N LEU A 33 -2.01 7.81 3.14
CA LEU A 33 -1.62 7.87 4.55
C LEU A 33 -2.71 7.33 5.48
N LEU A 34 -3.97 7.76 5.27
CA LEU A 34 -5.09 7.25 6.07
C LEU A 34 -5.20 5.73 5.97
N TYR A 35 -5.06 5.18 4.77
CA TYR A 35 -5.10 3.74 4.56
C TYR A 35 -3.94 3.02 5.27
N MET A 36 -2.72 3.56 5.23
CA MET A 36 -1.59 2.99 5.97
C MET A 36 -1.87 2.93 7.47
N VAL A 37 -2.37 4.03 8.05
CA VAL A 37 -2.71 4.12 9.47
C VAL A 37 -3.80 3.12 9.83
N GLU A 38 -4.85 2.99 9.01
CA GLU A 38 -5.94 2.06 9.30
C GLU A 38 -5.53 0.59 9.12
N ILE A 39 -4.64 0.27 8.17
CA ILE A 39 -4.05 -1.07 8.05
C ILE A 39 -3.22 -1.40 9.30
N TRP A 40 -2.33 -0.51 9.73
CA TRP A 40 -1.57 -0.72 10.96
C TRP A 40 -2.47 -0.83 12.19
N ARG A 41 -3.50 0.02 12.31
CA ARG A 41 -4.50 -0.06 13.38
C ARG A 41 -5.17 -1.44 13.37
N SER A 42 -5.54 -1.96 12.20
CA SER A 42 -6.15 -3.29 12.09
C SER A 42 -5.19 -4.39 12.52
N ILE A 43 -3.92 -4.33 12.12
CA ILE A 43 -2.89 -5.32 12.47
C ILE A 43 -2.66 -5.34 13.99
N LEU A 44 -2.52 -4.15 14.59
CA LEU A 44 -2.26 -4.01 16.02
C LEU A 44 -3.43 -4.48 16.90
N LYS A 45 -4.66 -4.57 16.38
CA LYS A 45 -5.80 -5.13 17.14
C LYS A 45 -5.61 -6.62 17.45
N ASP A 46 -4.96 -7.36 16.54
CA ASP A 46 -4.77 -8.81 16.67
C ASP A 46 -3.47 -9.18 17.39
N VAL A 47 -2.57 -8.22 17.62
CA VAL A 47 -1.30 -8.43 18.31
C VAL A 47 -1.48 -8.25 19.83
N PRO A 48 -1.06 -9.21 20.67
CA PRO A 48 -1.09 -9.05 22.13
C PRO A 48 -0.39 -7.76 22.58
N LYS A 49 -1.01 -7.02 23.52
CA LYS A 49 -0.45 -5.74 24.04
C LYS A 49 0.99 -5.84 24.53
N LYS A 50 1.39 -6.99 25.06
CA LYS A 50 2.76 -7.25 25.54
C LYS A 50 3.77 -7.40 24.41
N GLU A 51 3.33 -7.75 23.21
CA GLU A 51 4.19 -7.99 22.05
C GLU A 51 4.45 -6.71 21.27
N PHE A 52 3.42 -5.93 20.93
CA PHE A 52 3.66 -4.69 20.17
C PHE A 52 4.28 -3.56 21.02
N ARG A 53 4.33 -3.70 22.34
CA ARG A 53 5.05 -2.77 23.25
C ARG A 53 6.54 -3.12 23.42
N LYS A 54 7.03 -4.20 22.83
CA LYS A 54 8.45 -4.54 22.90
C LYS A 54 9.28 -3.54 22.07
N LYS A 55 10.52 -3.31 22.51
CA LYS A 55 11.45 -2.37 21.85
C LYS A 55 11.80 -2.80 20.42
N ASP A 56 11.78 -4.10 20.16
CA ASP A 56 12.09 -4.74 18.88
C ASP A 56 10.85 -5.02 18.01
N PHE A 57 9.67 -4.55 18.42
CA PHE A 57 8.49 -4.66 17.58
C PHE A 57 8.56 -3.65 16.43
N GLU A 58 8.39 -4.15 15.21
CA GLU A 58 8.38 -3.34 14.00
C GLU A 58 6.98 -3.38 13.36
N LEU A 59 6.51 -2.23 12.89
CA LEU A 59 5.34 -2.22 12.02
C LEU A 59 5.69 -2.85 10.68
N PRO A 60 4.79 -3.64 10.09
CA PRO A 60 5.03 -4.19 8.76
C PRO A 60 5.05 -3.08 7.73
N VAL A 61 5.93 -3.25 6.74
CA VAL A 61 6.05 -2.33 5.61
C VAL A 61 4.76 -2.36 4.80
N ILE A 62 4.27 -1.18 4.41
CA ILE A 62 3.18 -1.04 3.45
C ILE A 62 3.76 -0.42 2.19
N VAL A 63 3.51 -1.05 1.05
CA VAL A 63 3.87 -0.54 -0.29
C VAL A 63 2.60 -0.08 -0.96
N GLN A 64 2.53 1.21 -1.31
CA GLN A 64 1.36 1.79 -1.97
C GLN A 64 1.54 1.75 -3.49
N ILE A 65 0.52 1.28 -4.18
CA ILE A 65 0.45 1.21 -5.64
C ILE A 65 -0.85 1.88 -6.08
N VAL A 66 -0.73 2.86 -6.98
CA VAL A 66 -1.87 3.50 -7.64
C VAL A 66 -1.91 3.02 -9.08
N LEU A 67 -2.96 2.29 -9.43
CA LEU A 67 -3.26 1.92 -10.81
C LEU A 67 -4.12 3.04 -11.42
N TYR A 68 -3.58 3.70 -12.43
CA TYR A 68 -4.25 4.81 -13.10
C TYR A 68 -4.57 4.48 -14.55
N ASN A 69 -5.84 4.55 -14.94
CA ASN A 69 -6.32 4.28 -16.29
C ASN A 69 -7.05 5.47 -16.93
N GLY A 70 -6.88 6.68 -16.39
CA GLY A 70 -7.48 7.89 -16.95
C GLY A 70 -6.80 8.38 -18.22
N SER A 71 -7.56 9.07 -19.06
CA SER A 71 -7.09 9.57 -20.37
C SER A 71 -6.08 10.73 -20.28
N ARG A 72 -6.05 11.44 -19.14
CA ARG A 72 -5.14 12.57 -18.91
C ARG A 72 -3.81 12.08 -18.35
N LYS A 73 -2.74 12.85 -18.52
CA LYS A 73 -1.48 12.57 -17.80
C LYS A 73 -1.70 12.73 -16.30
N TRP A 74 -1.14 11.81 -15.50
CA TRP A 74 -1.15 11.96 -14.04
C TRP A 74 -0.33 13.19 -13.62
N THR A 75 -0.92 14.04 -12.77
CA THR A 75 -0.27 15.26 -12.27
C THR A 75 -0.30 15.37 -10.74
N ALA A 76 -0.89 14.40 -10.03
CA ALA A 76 -0.83 14.42 -8.57
C ALA A 76 0.59 14.05 -8.10
N LYS A 77 1.01 14.65 -6.98
CA LYS A 77 2.34 14.44 -6.40
C LYS A 77 2.53 12.98 -5.99
N THR A 78 3.72 12.45 -6.19
CA THR A 78 4.05 11.04 -5.85
C THR A 78 4.81 10.91 -4.54
N SER A 79 5.38 12.01 -4.03
CA SER A 79 5.86 12.11 -2.65
C SER A 79 4.78 12.73 -1.78
N TYR A 80 4.61 12.21 -0.57
CA TYR A 80 3.66 12.77 0.40
C TYR A 80 4.08 14.16 0.86
N LYS A 81 5.38 14.41 1.10
CA LYS A 81 5.81 15.74 1.58
C LYS A 81 5.49 16.87 0.60
N GLU A 82 5.42 16.59 -0.71
CA GLU A 82 5.13 17.60 -1.73
C GLU A 82 3.70 18.15 -1.66
N ILE A 83 2.81 17.54 -0.87
CA ILE A 83 1.48 18.09 -0.58
C ILE A 83 1.44 18.88 0.73
N LEU A 84 2.53 18.91 1.49
CA LEU A 84 2.63 19.65 2.76
C LEU A 84 3.15 21.06 2.49
N ASN A 85 2.54 22.05 3.14
CA ASN A 85 2.98 23.44 3.04
C ASN A 85 4.38 23.61 3.66
N SER A 86 5.29 24.27 2.93
CA SER A 86 6.64 24.61 3.39
C SER A 86 7.50 23.40 3.84
N TYR A 87 7.31 22.22 3.23
CA TYR A 87 8.05 21.01 3.61
C TYR A 87 9.57 21.18 3.49
N GLU A 88 10.04 22.03 2.57
CA GLU A 88 11.46 22.32 2.37
C GLU A 88 12.10 22.97 3.59
N THR A 89 11.34 23.81 4.31
CA THR A 89 11.79 24.46 5.55
C THR A 89 12.01 23.44 6.67
N PHE A 90 11.21 22.37 6.70
CA PHE A 90 11.26 21.35 7.74
C PHE A 90 12.12 20.13 7.34
N GLY A 91 12.57 20.02 6.09
CA GLY A 91 13.50 18.98 5.65
C GLY A 91 13.06 17.56 6.04
N GLU A 92 13.89 16.87 6.83
CA GLU A 92 13.64 15.50 7.30
C GLU A 92 12.54 15.38 8.37
N TYR A 93 12.13 16.50 8.99
CA TYR A 93 11.06 16.53 9.98
C TYR A 93 9.66 16.49 9.34
N ALA A 94 9.56 16.77 8.03
CA ALA A 94 8.32 16.61 7.29
C ALA A 94 8.03 15.13 7.05
N VAL A 95 6.79 14.69 7.35
CA VAL A 95 6.35 13.32 7.03
C VAL A 95 6.46 13.09 5.52
N ASP A 96 7.09 12.00 5.11
CA ASP A 96 7.25 11.67 3.70
C ASP A 96 7.20 10.16 3.46
N PHE A 97 6.62 9.80 2.31
CA PHE A 97 6.68 8.49 1.69
C PHE A 97 6.40 8.66 0.20
N LYS A 98 6.72 7.65 -0.59
CA LYS A 98 6.39 7.61 -2.02
C LYS A 98 5.50 6.42 -2.34
N TYR A 99 4.57 6.62 -3.27
CA TYR A 99 3.80 5.53 -3.85
C TYR A 99 4.23 5.25 -5.29
N ILE A 100 4.03 4.00 -5.70
CA ILE A 100 4.28 3.54 -7.07
C ILE A 100 3.05 3.89 -7.89
N LEU A 101 3.22 4.75 -8.90
CA LEU A 101 2.18 5.01 -9.88
C LEU A 101 2.38 4.11 -11.10
N ILE A 102 1.33 3.39 -11.48
CA ILE A 102 1.26 2.60 -12.70
C ILE A 102 0.18 3.23 -13.59
N ASP A 103 0.61 4.05 -14.56
CA ASP A 103 -0.26 4.64 -15.58
C ASP A 103 -0.45 3.63 -16.74
N VAL A 104 -1.51 2.83 -16.69
CA VAL A 104 -1.71 1.69 -17.60
C VAL A 104 -1.82 2.10 -19.06
N ASN A 105 -2.25 3.34 -19.32
CA ASN A 105 -2.38 3.87 -20.68
C ASN A 105 -1.03 4.16 -21.34
N ARG A 106 0.08 4.08 -20.59
CA ARG A 106 1.43 4.31 -21.09
C ARG A 106 2.27 3.06 -21.25
N TYR A 107 1.68 1.91 -20.99
CA TYR A 107 2.32 0.63 -21.24
C TYR A 107 1.88 0.08 -22.59
N THR A 108 2.82 -0.55 -23.28
CA THR A 108 2.52 -1.44 -24.41
C THR A 108 1.71 -2.64 -23.92
N LYS A 109 1.02 -3.33 -24.85
CA LYS A 109 0.25 -4.53 -24.54
C LYS A 109 1.14 -5.62 -23.89
N GLU A 110 2.37 -5.76 -24.35
CA GLU A 110 3.35 -6.74 -23.85
C GLU A 110 3.83 -6.40 -22.43
N GLU A 111 3.93 -5.11 -22.09
CA GLU A 111 4.23 -4.69 -20.73
C GLU A 111 3.03 -4.84 -19.80
N LEU A 112 1.82 -4.57 -20.29
CA LEU A 112 0.58 -4.82 -19.54
C LEU A 112 0.42 -6.31 -19.21
N LEU A 113 0.67 -7.21 -20.16
CA LEU A 113 0.64 -8.66 -19.92
C LEU A 113 1.69 -9.10 -18.90
N ARG A 114 2.89 -8.49 -18.93
CA ARG A 114 3.94 -8.77 -17.92
C ARG A 114 3.55 -8.26 -16.54
N LEU A 115 2.93 -7.08 -16.47
CA LEU A 115 2.42 -6.51 -15.22
C LEU A 115 1.26 -7.35 -14.67
N GLU A 116 0.34 -7.78 -15.51
CA GLU A 116 -0.75 -8.68 -15.15
C GLU A 116 -0.20 -9.98 -14.57
N ASN A 117 0.80 -10.59 -15.20
CA ASN A 117 1.47 -11.79 -14.68
C ASN A 117 2.19 -11.55 -13.36
N LEU A 118 2.85 -10.40 -13.18
CA LEU A 118 3.49 -10.03 -11.91
C LEU A 118 2.45 -9.88 -10.79
N ILE A 119 1.38 -9.14 -11.07
CA ILE A 119 0.26 -8.94 -10.15
C ILE A 119 -0.38 -10.29 -9.82
N ALA A 120 -0.67 -11.13 -10.81
CA ALA A 120 -1.19 -12.49 -10.64
C ALA A 120 -0.24 -13.37 -9.81
N SER A 121 1.07 -13.25 -10.00
CA SER A 121 2.07 -13.97 -9.20
C SER A 121 2.05 -13.52 -7.74
N VAL A 122 1.91 -12.22 -7.48
CA VAL A 122 1.71 -11.67 -6.13
C VAL A 122 0.44 -12.23 -5.49
N PHE A 123 -0.66 -12.30 -6.24
CA PHE A 123 -1.91 -12.92 -5.78
C PHE A 123 -1.74 -14.42 -5.49
N LEU A 124 -0.99 -15.15 -6.30
CA LEU A 124 -0.73 -16.58 -6.12
C LEU A 124 0.22 -16.87 -4.95
N LEU A 125 1.07 -15.90 -4.57
CA LEU A 125 1.93 -15.97 -3.40
C LEU A 125 1.18 -15.72 -2.08
N GLU A 126 -0.09 -15.27 -2.12
CA GLU A 126 -0.92 -15.29 -0.92
C GLU A 126 -1.16 -16.74 -0.49
N PRO A 127 -0.69 -17.15 0.70
CA PRO A 127 -1.01 -18.49 1.21
C PRO A 127 -2.52 -18.55 1.43
N LYS A 128 -3.19 -19.61 0.93
CA LYS A 128 -4.56 -19.95 1.35
C LYS A 128 -4.61 -20.05 2.88
N GLY A 129 -5.04 -19.01 3.57
CA GLY A 129 -4.86 -18.92 5.03
C GLY A 129 -5.75 -17.91 5.74
N ARG A 130 -7.03 -18.28 5.91
CA ARG A 130 -8.02 -17.77 6.90
C ARG A 130 -8.58 -16.35 6.71
N ILE A 131 -9.58 -16.25 5.84
CA ILE A 131 -10.79 -15.48 6.16
C ILE A 131 -11.47 -16.23 7.32
N ARG A 132 -11.40 -15.71 8.55
CA ARG A 132 -12.30 -16.16 9.62
C ARG A 132 -13.71 -15.69 9.26
N ARG A 133 -14.53 -16.57 8.68
CA ARG A 133 -15.98 -16.40 8.70
C ARG A 133 -16.40 -16.42 10.16
N ASN A 134 -16.97 -15.31 10.61
CA ASN A 134 -17.65 -15.25 11.89
C ASN A 134 -19.05 -15.80 11.66
N ASP A 135 -19.16 -17.12 11.57
CA ASP A 135 -20.46 -17.78 11.57
C ASP A 135 -20.93 -17.79 13.03
N GLY A 136 -21.79 -16.81 13.34
CA GLY A 136 -22.48 -16.71 14.61
C GLY A 136 -23.23 -18.00 14.90
N LYS A 137 -22.93 -18.60 16.05
CA LYS A 137 -23.80 -19.61 16.65
C LYS A 137 -24.93 -18.89 17.37
N ALA A 138 -26.15 -19.29 17.02
CA ALA A 138 -27.35 -19.17 17.84
C ALA A 138 -27.18 -19.89 19.19
#